data_AF-A0A2G9ZV63-F1
#
_entry.id   AF-A0A2G9ZV63-F1
#
_cell.length_a   1.000
_cell.length_b   1.000
_cell.length_c   1.000
_cell.angle_alpha   90.00
_cell.angle_beta   90.00
_cell.angle_gamma   90.00
#
_symmetry.space_group_name_H-M   'P 1'
#
loop_
_entity.id
_entity.type
_entity.pdbx_description
1 polymer ?
#
loop_
_entity_poly.entity_id
_entity_poly.type
_entity_poly.pdbx_seq_one_letter_code
_entity_poly.pdbx_strand_id
1 'polypeptide(L)'
;MDTQKGLIGFFDILGYKSLLENNEPEIIADSVLPLLTNINKIVPDFLKNKVQKSILSTLEKLPSEKYNPQDLEILMYSIVDEIKWLIFSDSILLSMPIDSIDREHFIKIGVFFTVCTYLLRGMFDAGLPLRGAIDFGKYCIESSFRLCGRRRENV
;
A
#
# COMPACT_ATOMS: atom_id res chain seq x y z
N MET A 1 8.93 -21.45 5.73
CA MET A 1 8.04 -20.43 5.14
C MET A 1 7.25 -19.81 6.27
N ASP A 2 7.57 -18.57 6.62
CA ASP A 2 6.82 -17.86 7.65
C ASP A 2 5.50 -17.37 7.05
N THR A 3 4.40 -17.84 7.62
CA THR A 3 3.06 -17.45 7.19
C THR A 3 2.62 -16.25 8.02
N GLN A 4 2.23 -15.18 7.35
CA GLN A 4 1.67 -13.99 7.96
C GLN A 4 0.17 -13.93 7.69
N LYS A 5 -0.56 -13.16 8.50
CA LYS A 5 -1.97 -12.84 8.25
C LYS A 5 -2.09 -11.33 8.18
N GLY A 6 -2.79 -10.82 7.17
CA GLY A 6 -2.87 -9.38 6.97
C GLY A 6 -3.43 -9.00 5.62
N LEU A 7 -3.17 -7.75 5.23
CA LEU A 7 -3.59 -7.19 3.95
C LEU A 7 -2.54 -7.45 2.88
N ILE A 8 -3.01 -7.76 1.67
CA ILE A 8 -2.21 -7.79 0.45
C ILE A 8 -2.89 -6.94 -0.61
N GLY A 9 -2.10 -6.13 -1.30
CA GLY A 9 -2.48 -5.48 -2.54
C GLY A 9 -1.58 -5.99 -3.66
N PHE A 10 -2.15 -6.55 -4.72
CA PHE A 10 -1.42 -6.98 -5.90
C PHE A 10 -1.89 -6.18 -7.10
N PHE A 11 -0.98 -5.44 -7.72
CA PHE A 11 -1.26 -4.49 -8.78
C PHE A 11 -0.36 -4.75 -9.99
N ASP A 12 -0.94 -4.81 -11.17
CA ASP A 12 -0.27 -4.95 -12.45
C ASP A 12 -0.24 -3.59 -13.16
N ILE A 13 0.88 -3.26 -13.81
CA ILE A 13 1.07 -2.02 -14.56
C ILE A 13 0.50 -2.20 -15.96
N LEU A 14 -0.65 -1.57 -16.22
CA LEU A 14 -1.29 -1.66 -17.52
C LEU A 14 -0.52 -0.87 -18.57
N GLY A 15 -0.36 -1.47 -19.75
CA GLY A 15 0.27 -0.81 -20.88
C GLY A 15 1.79 -0.70 -20.79
N TYR A 16 2.43 -1.34 -19.80
CA TYR A 16 3.89 -1.33 -19.61
C TYR A 16 4.65 -1.74 -20.89
N LYS A 17 4.18 -2.80 -21.57
CA LYS A 17 4.75 -3.24 -22.84
C LYS A 17 4.62 -2.19 -23.95
N SER A 18 3.43 -1.60 -24.11
CA SER A 18 3.20 -0.53 -25.08
C SER A 18 4.05 0.70 -24.77
N LEU A 19 4.30 0.98 -23.49
CA LEU A 19 5.14 2.10 -23.07
C LEU A 19 6.60 1.86 -23.49
N LEU A 20 7.13 0.66 -23.21
CA LEU A 20 8.48 0.24 -23.62
C LEU A 20 8.68 0.20 -25.14
N GLU A 21 7.65 -0.15 -25.89
CA GLU A 21 7.72 -0.25 -27.35
C GLU A 21 7.67 1.13 -28.06
N ASN A 22 7.14 2.16 -27.39
CA ASN A 22 6.90 3.48 -28.01
C ASN A 22 7.71 4.63 -27.41
N ASN A 23 8.52 4.39 -26.36
CA ASN A 23 9.35 5.41 -25.73
C ASN A 23 10.75 4.87 -25.47
N GLU A 24 11.73 5.76 -25.40
CA GLU A 24 13.09 5.34 -25.06
C GLU A 24 13.16 4.85 -23.59
N PRO A 25 13.87 3.75 -23.31
CA PRO A 25 13.98 3.17 -21.97
C PRO A 25 14.40 4.17 -20.89
N GLU A 26 15.25 5.13 -21.24
CA GLU A 26 15.73 6.17 -20.33
C GLU A 26 14.60 7.09 -19.84
N ILE A 27 13.69 7.49 -20.74
CA ILE A 27 12.54 8.37 -20.42
C ILE A 27 11.59 7.66 -19.45
N ILE A 28 11.41 6.35 -19.65
CA ILE A 28 10.57 5.51 -18.82
C ILE A 28 11.19 5.35 -17.43
N ALA A 29 12.49 5.06 -17.38
CA ALA A 29 13.22 4.92 -16.13
C ALA A 29 13.16 6.22 -15.31
N ASP A 30 13.34 7.37 -15.94
CA ASP A 30 13.28 8.69 -15.29
C ASP A 30 11.87 9.06 -14.80
N SER A 31 10.82 8.47 -15.35
CA SER A 31 9.42 8.71 -14.93
C SER A 31 8.98 7.76 -13.82
N VAL A 32 9.37 6.48 -13.92
CA VAL A 32 8.87 5.38 -13.08
C VAL A 32 9.70 5.18 -11.83
N LEU A 33 11.04 5.22 -11.96
CA LEU A 33 11.93 4.97 -10.83
C LEU A 33 11.71 6.00 -9.71
N PRO A 34 11.52 7.31 -9.97
CA PRO A 34 11.22 8.25 -8.90
C PRO A 34 9.89 7.97 -8.22
N LEU A 35 8.86 7.49 -8.92
CA LEU A 35 7.58 7.16 -8.28
C LEU A 35 7.71 5.95 -7.36
N LEU A 36 8.41 4.91 -7.82
CA LEU A 36 8.63 3.68 -7.05
C LEU A 36 9.57 3.90 -5.85
N THR A 37 10.60 4.72 -6.01
CA THR A 37 11.59 5.01 -4.95
C THR A 37 11.11 6.07 -3.97
N ASN A 38 10.33 7.05 -4.42
CA ASN A 38 9.80 8.10 -3.55
C ASN A 38 8.46 7.76 -2.92
N ILE A 39 7.78 6.68 -3.30
CA ILE A 39 6.49 6.30 -2.69
C ILE A 39 6.57 6.16 -1.16
N ASN A 40 7.69 5.61 -0.66
CA ASN A 40 7.95 5.47 0.77
C ASN A 40 8.11 6.82 1.50
N LYS A 41 8.40 7.90 0.76
CA LYS A 41 8.50 9.28 1.28
C LYS A 41 7.22 10.09 1.02
N ILE A 42 6.62 9.92 -0.16
CA ILE A 42 5.43 10.64 -0.64
C ILE A 42 4.19 10.26 0.18
N VAL A 43 4.03 8.97 0.49
CA VAL A 43 2.87 8.48 1.21
C VAL A 43 2.80 9.11 2.60
N PRO A 44 3.84 9.02 3.47
CA PRO A 44 3.81 9.70 4.76
C PRO A 44 3.61 11.23 4.68
N ASP A 45 4.27 11.91 3.74
CA ASP A 45 4.20 13.37 3.63
C ASP A 45 2.82 13.89 3.18
N PHE A 46 2.02 13.08 2.50
CA PHE A 46 0.63 13.47 2.26
C PHE A 46 -0.35 12.95 3.28
N LEU A 47 -0.05 11.84 3.95
CA LEU A 47 -0.78 11.47 5.15
C LEU A 47 -0.76 12.66 6.13
N LYS A 48 0.38 13.35 6.29
CA LYS A 48 0.45 14.64 7.01
C LYS A 48 -0.56 15.68 6.51
N ASN A 49 -0.62 15.91 5.20
CA ASN A 49 -1.33 17.05 4.62
C ASN A 49 -2.85 16.87 4.46
N LYS A 50 -3.33 15.63 4.27
CA LYS A 50 -4.75 15.36 3.93
C LYS A 50 -5.45 14.48 4.94
N VAL A 51 -4.71 13.62 5.63
CA VAL A 51 -5.29 12.58 6.48
C VAL A 51 -5.61 13.07 7.89
N GLN A 52 -4.96 14.14 8.33
CA GLN A 52 -5.28 14.79 9.60
C GLN A 52 -6.73 15.30 9.72
N LYS A 53 -7.48 15.50 8.62
CA LYS A 53 -8.92 15.88 8.70
C LYS A 53 -9.87 14.70 8.46
N SER A 54 -9.55 13.83 7.52
CA SER A 54 -10.46 12.76 7.08
C SER A 54 -10.41 11.53 7.99
N ILE A 55 -9.22 11.14 8.46
CA ILE A 55 -9.08 10.03 9.42
C ILE A 55 -9.48 10.49 10.81
N LEU A 56 -9.09 11.71 11.27
CA LEU A 56 -9.55 12.20 12.58
C LEU A 56 -11.08 12.23 12.69
N SER A 57 -11.80 12.76 11.70
CA SER A 57 -13.28 12.78 11.74
C SER A 57 -13.92 11.38 11.64
N THR A 58 -13.21 10.38 11.13
CA THR A 58 -13.65 8.98 11.09
C THR A 58 -13.33 8.26 12.41
N LEU A 59 -12.18 8.56 13.03
CA LEU A 59 -11.76 8.03 14.32
C LEU A 59 -12.51 8.69 15.50
N GLU A 60 -12.91 9.96 15.38
CA GLU A 60 -13.76 10.68 16.35
C GLU A 60 -15.14 10.03 16.51
N LYS A 61 -15.60 9.29 15.48
CA LYS A 61 -16.86 8.53 15.52
C LYS A 61 -16.72 7.17 16.20
N LEU A 62 -15.49 6.73 16.52
CA LEU A 62 -15.25 5.48 17.24
C LEU A 62 -15.29 5.74 18.76
N PRO A 63 -16.03 4.92 19.54
CA PRO A 63 -16.43 5.25 20.92
C PRO A 63 -15.35 5.02 22.00
N SER A 64 -14.11 5.51 21.81
CA SER A 64 -13.05 5.37 22.83
C SER A 64 -11.98 6.45 22.69
N GLU A 65 -11.27 6.70 23.77
CA GLU A 65 -10.25 7.74 24.03
C GLU A 65 -9.69 8.53 22.84
N LYS A 66 -9.71 9.86 23.04
CA LYS A 66 -9.27 10.91 22.13
C LYS A 66 -7.75 10.82 21.95
N TYR A 67 -7.29 10.28 20.82
CA TYR A 67 -5.88 10.37 20.45
C TYR A 67 -5.49 11.84 20.26
N ASN A 68 -4.36 12.25 20.81
CA ASN A 68 -3.75 13.53 20.49
C ASN A 68 -3.31 13.50 19.00
N PRO A 69 -3.53 14.56 18.19
CA PRO A 69 -3.15 14.55 16.78
C PRO A 69 -1.68 14.19 16.49
N GLN A 70 -0.76 14.53 17.40
CA GLN A 70 0.66 14.18 17.27
C GLN A 70 0.92 12.67 17.45
N ASP A 71 0.22 12.02 18.38
CA ASP A 71 0.37 10.57 18.62
C ASP A 71 -0.17 9.76 17.44
N LEU A 72 -1.26 10.25 16.82
CA LEU A 72 -1.81 9.65 15.61
C LEU A 72 -0.85 9.78 14.43
N GLU A 73 -0.18 10.92 14.29
CA GLU A 73 0.83 11.11 13.24
C GLU A 73 1.97 10.11 13.40
N ILE A 74 2.56 10.00 14.59
CA ILE A 74 3.65 9.05 14.87
C ILE A 74 3.23 7.61 14.57
N LEU A 75 2.02 7.22 15.00
CA LEU A 75 1.46 5.90 14.71
C LEU A 75 1.25 5.66 13.21
N MET A 76 0.79 6.66 12.47
CA MET A 76 0.63 6.54 11.02
C MET A 76 1.97 6.35 10.32
N TYR A 77 3.01 7.06 10.74
CA TYR A 77 4.37 6.89 10.24
C TYR A 77 4.87 5.45 10.47
N SER A 78 4.73 4.94 11.69
CA SER A 78 5.15 3.57 11.99
C SER A 78 4.37 2.53 11.20
N ILE A 79 3.07 2.74 10.98
CA ILE A 79 2.24 1.84 10.17
C ILE A 79 2.68 1.85 8.70
N VAL A 80 3.04 3.01 8.13
CA VAL A 80 3.55 3.04 6.75
C VAL A 80 4.86 2.26 6.64
N ASP A 81 5.74 2.35 7.64
CA ASP A 81 7.00 1.60 7.68
C ASP A 81 6.79 0.07 7.79
N GLU A 82 5.64 -0.38 8.31
CA GLU A 82 5.25 -1.80 8.34
C GLU A 82 4.83 -2.33 6.96
N ILE A 83 4.46 -1.45 6.01
CA ILE A 83 4.04 -1.86 4.67
C ILE A 83 5.27 -2.29 3.88
N LYS A 84 5.29 -3.58 3.51
CA LYS A 84 6.35 -4.15 2.67
C LYS A 84 5.96 -4.08 1.22
N TRP A 85 6.91 -3.62 0.41
CA TRP A 85 6.80 -3.48 -1.04
C TRP A 85 7.65 -4.53 -1.72
N LEU A 86 7.10 -5.14 -2.76
CA LEU A 86 7.83 -6.05 -3.64
C LEU A 86 7.44 -5.74 -5.07
N ILE A 87 8.40 -5.30 -5.87
CA ILE A 87 8.19 -4.98 -7.28
C ILE A 87 8.87 -6.08 -8.10
N PHE A 88 8.13 -6.68 -9.02
CA PHE A 88 8.64 -7.73 -9.89
C PHE A 88 8.04 -7.59 -11.28
N SER A 89 8.90 -7.44 -12.30
CA SER A 89 8.49 -7.19 -13.69
C SER A 89 7.61 -5.92 -13.78
N ASP A 90 6.33 -6.10 -14.10
CA ASP A 90 5.24 -5.15 -14.26
C ASP A 90 4.25 -5.21 -13.09
N SER A 91 4.55 -5.98 -12.05
CA SER A 91 3.69 -6.15 -10.88
C SER A 91 4.27 -5.52 -9.62
N ILE A 92 3.39 -4.93 -8.82
CA ILE A 92 3.65 -4.31 -7.52
C ILE A 92 2.82 -5.06 -6.48
N LEU A 93 3.50 -5.63 -5.49
CA LEU A 93 2.91 -6.28 -4.34
C LEU A 93 3.15 -5.42 -3.09
N LEU A 94 2.06 -5.13 -2.39
CA LEU A 94 2.04 -4.52 -1.07
C LEU A 94 1.57 -5.57 -0.07
N SER A 95 2.21 -5.64 1.08
CA SER A 95 1.76 -6.49 2.18
C SER A 95 1.91 -5.79 3.52
N MET A 96 0.96 -6.02 4.41
CA MET A 96 0.99 -5.46 5.76
C MET A 96 0.44 -6.50 6.75
N PRO A 97 1.26 -6.97 7.70
CA PRO A 97 0.83 -7.89 8.74
C PRO A 97 -0.23 -7.25 9.63
N ILE A 98 -1.19 -8.04 10.08
CA ILE A 98 -2.19 -7.66 11.06
C ILE A 98 -2.37 -8.82 12.03
N ASP A 99 -1.75 -8.70 13.20
CA ASP A 99 -1.65 -9.78 14.19
C ASP A 99 -2.90 -9.87 15.10
N SER A 100 -3.59 -8.75 15.35
CA SER A 100 -4.77 -8.65 16.21
C SER A 100 -5.89 -7.79 15.60
N ILE A 101 -7.13 -8.10 15.97
CA ILE A 101 -8.30 -7.24 15.68
C ILE A 101 -8.47 -6.31 16.88
N ASP A 102 -7.74 -5.21 16.90
CA ASP A 102 -7.83 -4.14 17.89
C ASP A 102 -8.20 -2.81 17.22
N ARG A 103 -8.05 -1.68 17.91
CA ARG A 103 -8.31 -0.37 17.32
C ARG A 103 -7.24 0.03 16.29
N GLU A 104 -5.99 -0.37 16.53
CA GLU A 104 -4.85 -0.13 15.64
C GLU A 104 -5.10 -0.79 14.28
N HIS A 105 -5.77 -1.94 14.25
CA HIS A 105 -6.25 -2.61 13.03
C HIS A 105 -7.00 -1.68 12.06
N PHE A 106 -7.95 -0.87 12.55
CA PHE A 106 -8.72 0.02 11.68
C PHE A 106 -7.86 1.14 11.10
N ILE A 107 -6.90 1.64 11.90
CA ILE A 107 -5.93 2.65 11.45
C ILE A 107 -5.01 2.02 10.39
N LYS A 108 -4.50 0.80 10.63
CA LYS A 108 -3.73 0.01 9.67
C LYS A 108 -4.45 -0.16 8.35
N ILE A 109 -5.71 -0.61 8.39
CA ILE A 109 -6.54 -0.72 7.18
C ILE A 109 -6.65 0.62 6.44
N GLY A 110 -6.98 1.70 7.16
CA GLY A 110 -7.13 3.03 6.56
C GLY A 110 -5.85 3.54 5.91
N VAL A 111 -4.71 3.37 6.59
CA VAL A 111 -3.39 3.73 6.05
C VAL A 111 -3.09 2.89 4.80
N PHE A 112 -3.26 1.57 4.85
CA PHE A 112 -3.02 0.68 3.71
C PHE A 112 -3.84 1.04 2.46
N PHE A 113 -5.14 1.30 2.62
CA PHE A 113 -5.98 1.75 1.50
C PHE A 113 -5.56 3.12 0.98
N THR A 114 -5.12 4.01 1.86
CA THR A 114 -4.63 5.33 1.46
C THR A 114 -3.35 5.19 0.62
N VAL A 115 -2.42 4.32 1.03
CA VAL A 115 -1.22 3.97 0.27
C VAL A 115 -1.59 3.41 -1.12
N CYS A 116 -2.52 2.46 -1.18
CA CYS A 116 -2.96 1.85 -2.44
C CYS A 116 -3.61 2.88 -3.38
N THR A 117 -4.51 3.71 -2.86
CA THR A 117 -5.18 4.79 -3.61
C THR A 117 -4.15 5.72 -4.22
N TYR A 118 -3.07 5.95 -3.50
CA TYR A 118 -2.03 6.84 -3.93
C TYR A 118 -1.11 6.32 -4.98
N LEU A 119 -0.68 5.08 -4.78
CA LEU A 119 0.04 4.34 -5.79
C LEU A 119 -0.78 4.35 -7.09
N LEU A 120 -2.08 4.00 -7.03
CA LEU A 120 -2.99 4.04 -8.18
C LEU A 120 -3.03 5.42 -8.84
N ARG A 121 -3.19 6.49 -8.05
CA ARG A 121 -3.29 7.87 -8.57
C ARG A 121 -1.97 8.35 -9.18
N GLY A 122 -0.86 8.18 -8.48
CA GLY A 122 0.45 8.64 -8.93
C GLY A 122 0.89 7.93 -10.20
N MET A 123 0.65 6.62 -10.28
CA MET A 123 0.94 5.84 -11.47
C MET A 123 -0.01 6.20 -12.63
N PHE A 124 -1.28 6.48 -12.36
CA PHE A 124 -2.22 6.99 -13.38
C PHE A 124 -1.78 8.34 -13.94
N ASP A 125 -1.43 9.31 -13.08
CA ASP A 125 -0.99 10.65 -13.49
C ASP A 125 0.34 10.58 -14.29
N ALA A 126 1.16 9.55 -14.05
CA ALA A 126 2.38 9.27 -14.80
C ALA A 126 2.15 8.49 -16.12
N GLY A 127 0.90 8.23 -16.50
CA GLY A 127 0.57 7.50 -17.73
C GLY A 127 0.71 5.98 -17.64
N LEU A 128 0.85 5.43 -16.42
CA LEU A 128 1.03 4.00 -16.13
C LEU A 128 -0.05 3.47 -15.20
N PRO A 129 -1.32 3.43 -15.64
CA PRO A 129 -2.42 3.03 -14.78
C PRO A 129 -2.20 1.63 -14.22
N LEU A 130 -2.48 1.44 -12.93
CA LEU A 130 -2.42 0.13 -12.30
C LEU A 130 -3.79 -0.54 -12.27
N ARG A 131 -3.80 -1.87 -12.32
CA ARG A 131 -4.98 -2.71 -12.10
C ARG A 131 -4.66 -3.80 -11.10
N GLY A 132 -5.52 -4.01 -10.12
CA GLY A 132 -5.21 -4.99 -9.09
C GLY A 132 -6.36 -5.37 -8.18
N ALA A 133 -6.04 -6.17 -7.18
CA ALA A 133 -6.95 -6.57 -6.12
C ALA A 133 -6.28 -6.37 -4.75
N ILE A 134 -7.12 -6.06 -3.77
CA ILE A 134 -6.74 -6.03 -2.36
C ILE A 134 -7.49 -7.18 -1.67
N ASP A 135 -6.78 -7.99 -0.91
CA ASP A 135 -7.35 -9.11 -0.15
C ASP A 135 -6.83 -9.15 1.29
N PHE A 136 -7.58 -9.80 2.18
CA PHE A 136 -7.21 -10.03 3.57
C PHE A 136 -7.21 -11.52 3.89
N GLY A 137 -6.04 -12.04 4.27
CA GLY A 137 -5.89 -13.46 4.52
C GLY A 137 -4.51 -13.87 4.99
N LYS A 138 -4.29 -15.19 5.00
CA LYS A 138 -2.97 -15.78 5.27
C LYS A 138 -2.15 -15.76 3.99
N TYR A 139 -0.91 -15.32 4.10
CA TYR A 139 0.03 -15.25 3.00
C TYR A 139 1.44 -15.61 3.42
N CYS A 140 2.24 -16.06 2.45
CA CYS A 140 3.69 -16.19 2.61
C CYS A 140 4.39 -15.49 1.45
N ILE A 141 5.47 -14.78 1.77
CA ILE A 141 6.36 -14.15 0.80
C ILE A 141 7.70 -14.86 0.91
N GLU A 142 8.09 -15.59 -0.13
CA GLU A 142 9.40 -16.24 -0.20
C GLU A 142 10.43 -15.31 -0.87
N SER A 143 11.69 -15.42 -0.46
CA SER A 143 12.82 -14.66 -1.04
C SER A 143 13.02 -14.88 -2.54
N SER A 144 12.41 -15.92 -3.12
CA SER A 144 12.34 -16.17 -4.56
C SER A 144 11.12 -15.56 -5.25
N PHE A 145 10.50 -14.51 -4.67
CA PHE A 145 9.33 -13.78 -5.21
C PHE A 145 8.08 -14.65 -5.41
N ARG A 146 7.94 -15.74 -4.67
CA ARG A 146 6.74 -16.58 -4.70
C ARG A 146 5.73 -16.06 -3.67
N LEU A 147 4.54 -15.72 -4.16
CA LEU A 147 3.39 -15.37 -3.32
C LEU A 147 2.43 -16.56 -3.30
N CYS A 148 2.05 -17.00 -2.09
CA CYS A 148 1.02 -18.02 -1.92
C CYS A 148 -0.08 -17.49 -0.99
N GLY A 149 -1.30 -17.41 -1.49
CA GLY A 149 -2.49 -17.08 -0.72
C GLY A 149 -3.28 -18.36 -0.42
N ARG A 150 -3.74 -18.53 0.83
CA ARG A 150 -4.61 -19.66 1.17
C ARG A 150 -6.06 -19.28 0.94
N ARG A 151 -6.74 -19.98 0.01
CA ARG A 151 -8.18 -19.83 -0.24
C ARG A 151 -8.95 -20.10 1.07
N ARG A 152 -9.90 -19.24 1.44
CA ARG A 152 -10.80 -19.51 2.57
C ARG A 152 -11.57 -20.79 2.27
N GLU A 153 -11.38 -21.82 3.09
CA GLU A 153 -12.31 -22.95 3.15
C GLU A 153 -13.63 -22.40 3.73
N ASN A 154 -14.73 -22.66 3.03
CA ASN A 154 -16.04 -22.12 3.35
C ASN A 154 -16.41 -22.40 4.83
N VAL A 155 -16.86 -21.36 5.53
CA VAL A 155 -17.65 -21.49 6.77
C VAL A 155 -19.10 -21.71 6.37
#